data_AF-A0AA38TBC4-F1
#
_entry.id   AF-A0AA38TBC4-F1
#
_cell.length_a   1.000
_cell.length_b   1.000
_cell.length_c   1.000
_cell.angle_alpha   90.00
_cell.angle_beta   90.00
_cell.angle_gamma   90.00
#
_symmetry.space_group_name_H-M   'P 1'
#
loop_
_entity.id
_entity.type
_entity.pdbx_description
1 polymer ?
#
loop_
_entity_poly.entity_id
_entity_poly.type
_entity_poly.pdbx_seq_one_letter_code
_entity_poly.pdbx_strand_id
1 'polypeptide(L)'
;MVKGNILLCGYSFNFVIGTASIAKVSETAKSLGAIGFVLAVENVSPGTKFDPVPTGMPGILITDVSKSMELIDYYNISTSRDWTGRVKSFKAVGAIGDGLEPILHKSAPMVALFSARGPNIKDYSFRDADLLKPDILAPGSLIWASWSPNGTDEANYIGEHFAMISGTSMAAPHIAGIAALVKQKHPRWSPAAIKSALMTTSNTLDRAARPILAQQYSGSETMTFVKATPFDYGSGHVNPELLWILALFSMQVRFFFMNNLCYVWQT
;
A
#
# COMPACT_ATOMS: atom_id res chain seq x y z
N MET A 1 2.99 -25.78 -27.99
CA MET A 1 2.30 -26.17 -26.74
C MET A 1 1.73 -24.97 -25.99
N VAL A 2 2.39 -23.80 -25.98
CA VAL A 2 1.92 -22.61 -25.22
C VAL A 2 0.93 -21.74 -26.01
N LYS A 3 1.01 -21.72 -27.35
CA LYS A 3 0.13 -20.91 -28.20
C LYS A 3 -1.36 -21.20 -27.92
N GLY A 4 -2.14 -20.16 -27.59
CA GLY A 4 -3.57 -20.28 -27.27
C GLY A 4 -3.88 -20.72 -25.84
N ASN A 5 -2.86 -20.96 -25.00
CA ASN A 5 -3.03 -21.41 -23.61
C ASN A 5 -2.58 -20.35 -22.61
N ILE A 6 -2.93 -20.55 -21.34
CA ILE A 6 -2.48 -19.74 -20.20
C ILE A 6 -1.14 -20.28 -19.71
N LEU A 7 -0.16 -19.40 -19.55
CA LEU A 7 1.17 -19.77 -19.07
C LEU A 7 1.23 -19.75 -17.53
N LEU A 8 1.54 -20.89 -16.90
CA LEU A 8 1.83 -20.94 -15.46
C LEU A 8 3.32 -20.68 -15.21
N CYS A 9 3.63 -19.73 -14.33
CA CYS A 9 4.99 -19.33 -13.97
C CYS A 9 5.15 -19.32 -12.45
N GLY A 10 6.27 -19.86 -11.96
CA GLY A 10 6.64 -19.75 -10.56
C GLY A 10 7.24 -18.38 -10.25
N TYR A 11 6.82 -17.78 -9.15
CA TYR A 11 7.47 -16.61 -8.58
C TYR A 11 8.65 -17.07 -7.70
N SER A 12 9.84 -16.57 -8.00
CA SER A 12 11.08 -16.99 -7.33
C SER A 12 11.88 -15.80 -6.78
N PHE A 13 12.96 -16.10 -6.06
CA PHE A 13 13.88 -15.08 -5.52
C PHE A 13 14.46 -14.13 -6.59
N ASN A 14 14.47 -14.53 -7.86
CA ASN A 14 14.90 -13.68 -8.99
C ASN A 14 14.07 -12.40 -9.13
N PHE A 15 12.80 -12.41 -8.70
CA PHE A 15 11.97 -11.20 -8.67
C PHE A 15 12.36 -10.25 -7.54
N VAL A 16 12.91 -10.78 -6.43
CA VAL A 16 13.37 -9.98 -5.29
C VAL A 16 14.68 -9.27 -5.61
N ILE A 17 15.62 -9.95 -6.28
CA ILE A 17 16.90 -9.36 -6.70
C ILE A 17 16.81 -8.59 -8.03
N GLY A 18 15.62 -8.50 -8.63
CA GLY A 18 15.37 -7.72 -9.85
C GLY A 18 15.87 -8.33 -11.16
N THR A 19 16.29 -9.61 -11.16
CA THR A 19 16.69 -10.32 -12.39
C THR A 19 15.48 -10.84 -13.19
N ALA A 20 14.33 -10.93 -12.55
CA ALA A 20 13.02 -11.17 -13.17
C ALA A 20 12.03 -10.06 -12.81
N SER A 21 11.07 -9.78 -13.70
CA SER A 21 9.98 -8.84 -13.46
C SER A 21 8.67 -9.35 -14.07
N ILE A 22 7.54 -8.88 -13.53
CA ILE A 22 6.20 -9.23 -14.06
C ILE A 22 6.07 -8.79 -15.52
N ALA A 23 6.60 -7.61 -15.86
CA ALA A 23 6.66 -7.11 -17.23
C ALA A 23 7.39 -8.09 -18.18
N LYS A 24 8.57 -8.59 -17.77
CA LYS A 24 9.34 -9.54 -18.58
C LYS A 24 8.65 -10.90 -18.74
N VAL A 25 7.91 -11.35 -17.72
CA VAL A 25 7.06 -12.54 -17.81
C VAL A 25 5.93 -12.31 -18.82
N SER A 26 5.27 -11.16 -18.76
CA SER A 26 4.23 -10.78 -19.73
C SER A 26 4.76 -10.76 -21.17
N GLU A 27 5.92 -10.15 -21.42
CA GLU A 27 6.56 -10.15 -22.74
C GLU A 27 6.92 -11.56 -23.22
N THR A 28 7.46 -12.39 -22.33
CA THR A 28 7.81 -13.78 -22.63
C THR A 28 6.57 -14.59 -22.97
N ALA A 29 5.51 -14.50 -22.17
CA ALA A 29 4.23 -15.16 -22.41
C ALA A 29 3.63 -14.75 -23.77
N LYS A 30 3.65 -13.45 -24.08
CA LYS A 30 3.19 -12.92 -25.36
C LYS A 30 4.00 -13.46 -26.55
N SER A 31 5.33 -13.48 -26.45
CA SER A 31 6.20 -14.00 -27.52
C SER A 31 6.04 -15.52 -27.76
N LEU A 32 5.68 -16.28 -26.73
CA LEU A 32 5.35 -17.70 -26.83
C LEU A 32 3.93 -17.97 -27.38
N GLY A 33 3.15 -16.91 -27.61
CA GLY A 33 1.77 -16.97 -28.10
C GLY A 33 0.74 -17.34 -27.03
N ALA A 34 1.08 -17.23 -25.74
CA ALA A 34 0.13 -17.42 -24.65
C ALA A 34 -0.97 -16.33 -24.71
N ILE A 35 -2.17 -16.68 -24.27
CA ILE A 35 -3.30 -15.72 -24.18
C ILE A 35 -3.37 -15.01 -22.83
N GLY A 36 -2.64 -15.52 -21.82
CA GLY A 36 -2.56 -14.97 -20.48
C GLY A 36 -1.49 -15.70 -19.67
N PHE A 37 -1.25 -15.26 -18.44
CA PHE A 37 -0.32 -15.92 -17.54
C PHE A 37 -0.79 -15.92 -16.07
N VAL A 38 -0.27 -16.87 -15.29
CA VAL A 38 -0.45 -16.96 -13.85
C VAL A 38 0.92 -16.97 -13.20
N LEU A 39 1.17 -16.05 -12.28
CA LEU A 39 2.33 -16.08 -11.39
C LEU A 39 1.92 -16.69 -10.06
N ALA A 40 2.48 -17.85 -9.72
CA ALA A 40 2.20 -18.56 -8.47
C ALA A 40 3.37 -18.41 -7.50
N VAL A 41 3.12 -17.92 -6.29
CA VAL A 41 4.14 -17.78 -5.25
C VAL A 41 4.29 -19.09 -4.50
N GLU A 42 5.39 -19.79 -4.78
CA GLU A 42 5.70 -21.09 -4.15
C GLU A 42 6.33 -20.92 -2.75
N ASN A 43 7.08 -19.83 -2.55
CA ASN A 43 7.66 -19.51 -1.26
C ASN A 43 7.81 -17.99 -1.10
N VAL A 44 7.54 -17.47 0.09
CA VAL A 44 7.66 -16.03 0.39
C VAL A 44 9.05 -15.78 0.96
N SER A 45 9.87 -15.03 0.22
CA SER A 45 11.16 -14.57 0.71
C SER A 45 11.04 -13.19 1.37
N PRO A 46 11.86 -12.86 2.37
CA PRO A 46 11.96 -11.50 2.91
C PRO A 46 12.21 -10.49 1.78
N GLY A 47 11.51 -9.36 1.83
CA GLY A 47 11.61 -8.31 0.80
C GLY A 47 10.81 -8.56 -0.47
N THR A 48 10.01 -9.64 -0.55
CA THR A 48 9.10 -9.85 -1.67
C THR A 48 8.09 -8.71 -1.75
N LYS A 49 8.00 -8.07 -2.93
CA LYS A 49 6.99 -7.05 -3.26
C LYS A 49 6.00 -7.63 -4.25
N PHE A 50 4.72 -7.43 -3.99
CA PHE A 50 3.63 -7.87 -4.85
C PHE A 50 2.88 -6.68 -5.46
N ASP A 51 3.59 -5.57 -5.64
CA ASP A 51 3.02 -4.36 -6.20
C ASP A 51 2.51 -4.68 -7.63
N PRO A 52 1.28 -4.26 -7.97
CA PRO A 52 0.74 -4.50 -9.29
C PRO A 52 1.57 -3.73 -10.33
N VAL A 53 1.82 -4.40 -11.45
CA VAL A 53 2.58 -3.84 -12.58
C VAL A 53 1.66 -3.81 -13.80
N PRO A 54 1.62 -2.71 -14.58
CA PRO A 54 0.91 -2.68 -15.85
C PRO A 54 1.43 -3.78 -16.78
N THR A 55 0.52 -4.52 -17.41
CA THR A 55 0.88 -5.60 -18.34
C THR A 55 0.06 -5.52 -19.61
N GLY A 56 0.69 -5.84 -20.74
CA GLY A 56 0.05 -5.79 -22.06
C GLY A 56 -0.80 -7.01 -22.40
N MET A 57 -1.07 -7.91 -21.43
CA MET A 57 -1.90 -9.10 -21.59
C MET A 57 -2.50 -9.50 -20.24
N PRO A 58 -3.62 -10.25 -20.21
CA PRO A 58 -4.22 -10.70 -18.96
C PRO A 58 -3.25 -11.54 -18.13
N GLY A 59 -3.16 -11.23 -16.84
CA GLY A 59 -2.37 -11.98 -15.89
C GLY A 59 -2.89 -11.88 -14.47
N ILE A 60 -2.58 -12.89 -13.66
CA ILE A 60 -2.89 -12.90 -12.21
C ILE A 60 -1.67 -13.32 -11.42
N LEU A 61 -1.47 -12.68 -10.27
CA LEU A 61 -0.45 -13.03 -9.29
C LEU A 61 -1.15 -13.62 -8.06
N ILE A 62 -0.85 -14.88 -7.74
CA ILE A 62 -1.36 -15.58 -6.57
C ILE A 62 -0.28 -15.51 -5.50
N THR A 63 -0.49 -14.66 -4.50
CA THR A 63 0.49 -14.42 -3.42
C THR A 63 0.34 -15.40 -2.25
N ASP A 64 -0.83 -16.02 -2.11
CA ASP A 64 -1.08 -17.03 -1.10
C ASP A 64 -0.44 -18.36 -1.52
N VAL A 65 0.50 -18.85 -0.70
CA VAL A 65 1.26 -20.07 -0.97
C VAL A 65 0.35 -21.30 -1.01
N SER A 66 -0.65 -21.38 -0.11
CA SER A 66 -1.59 -22.50 -0.09
C SER A 66 -2.40 -22.54 -1.39
N LYS A 67 -2.86 -21.39 -1.88
CA LYS A 67 -3.58 -21.29 -3.16
C LYS A 67 -2.70 -21.55 -4.38
N SER A 68 -1.45 -21.14 -4.32
CA SER A 68 -0.46 -21.48 -5.35
C SER A 68 -0.23 -22.98 -5.43
N MET A 69 -0.11 -23.66 -4.27
CA MET A 69 0.04 -25.11 -4.21
C MET A 69 -1.20 -25.86 -4.72
N GLU A 70 -2.42 -25.42 -4.38
CA GLU A 70 -3.66 -25.98 -4.94
C GLU A 70 -3.66 -25.92 -6.48
N LEU A 71 -3.20 -24.81 -7.07
CA LEU A 71 -3.08 -24.66 -8.53
C LEU A 71 -2.00 -25.56 -9.14
N ILE A 72 -0.85 -25.68 -8.48
CA ILE A 72 0.25 -26.55 -8.92
C ILE A 72 -0.16 -28.02 -8.88
N ASP A 73 -0.89 -28.44 -7.82
CA ASP A 73 -1.44 -29.78 -7.71
C ASP A 73 -2.46 -30.07 -8.82
N TYR A 74 -3.35 -29.11 -9.10
CA TYR A 74 -4.28 -29.21 -10.22
C TYR A 74 -3.54 -29.38 -11.56
N TYR A 75 -2.48 -28.61 -11.80
CA TYR A 75 -1.62 -28.75 -12.97
C TYR A 75 -1.00 -30.15 -13.04
N ASN A 76 -0.44 -30.65 -11.93
CA ASN A 76 0.25 -31.94 -11.88
C ASN A 76 -0.71 -33.12 -12.13
N ILE A 77 -1.85 -33.16 -11.46
CA ILE A 77 -2.86 -34.23 -11.60
C ILE A 77 -3.46 -34.22 -13.02
N SER A 78 -3.57 -33.03 -13.63
CA SER A 78 -4.09 -32.87 -15.00
C SER A 78 -3.05 -33.11 -16.10
N THR A 79 -1.78 -33.38 -15.75
CA THR A 79 -0.68 -33.58 -16.70
C THR A 79 -0.24 -35.04 -16.73
N SER A 80 -0.46 -35.72 -17.85
CA SER A 80 0.11 -37.05 -18.10
C SER A 80 1.54 -36.92 -18.60
N ARG A 81 2.48 -37.64 -17.98
CA ARG A 81 3.91 -37.62 -18.34
C ARG A 81 4.38 -39.00 -18.76
N ASP A 82 5.40 -39.06 -19.61
CA ASP A 82 6.10 -40.30 -19.92
C ASP A 82 7.13 -40.68 -18.84
N TRP A 83 7.80 -41.82 -19.03
CA TRP A 83 8.81 -42.33 -18.12
C TRP A 83 10.06 -41.43 -18.00
N THR A 84 10.24 -40.47 -18.91
CA THR A 84 11.29 -39.45 -18.87
C THR A 84 10.83 -38.14 -18.22
N GLY A 85 9.56 -38.05 -17.81
CA GLY A 85 8.96 -36.85 -17.23
C GLY A 85 8.42 -35.84 -18.24
N ARG A 86 8.50 -36.14 -19.55
CA ARG A 86 7.98 -35.25 -20.61
C ARG A 86 6.45 -35.33 -20.66
N VAL A 87 5.83 -34.19 -20.91
CA VAL A 87 4.37 -34.08 -20.99
C VAL A 87 3.86 -34.80 -22.25
N LYS A 88 2.99 -35.80 -22.05
CA LYS A 88 2.27 -36.53 -23.11
C LYS A 88 0.93 -35.90 -23.42
N SER A 89 0.17 -35.52 -22.39
CA SER A 89 -1.11 -34.82 -22.55
C SER A 89 -1.39 -33.94 -21.34
N PHE A 90 -2.15 -32.87 -21.57
CA PHE A 90 -2.58 -31.92 -20.55
C PHE A 90 -4.09 -31.74 -20.68
N LYS A 91 -4.83 -31.99 -19.59
CA LYS A 91 -6.30 -31.97 -19.56
C LYS A 91 -6.88 -30.85 -18.71
N ALA A 92 -6.03 -29.99 -18.15
CA ALA A 92 -6.52 -28.88 -17.34
C ALA A 92 -7.28 -27.89 -18.23
N VAL A 93 -8.30 -27.28 -17.66
CA VAL A 93 -9.07 -26.22 -18.31
C VAL A 93 -8.99 -24.97 -17.44
N GLY A 94 -8.91 -23.82 -18.10
CA GLY A 94 -8.91 -22.52 -17.46
C GLY A 94 -9.45 -21.50 -18.44
N ALA A 95 -10.09 -20.45 -17.92
CA ALA A 95 -10.61 -19.37 -18.72
C ALA A 95 -10.19 -18.04 -18.11
N ILE A 96 -9.96 -17.05 -18.96
CA ILE A 96 -9.79 -15.66 -18.54
C ILE A 96 -11.21 -15.09 -18.52
N GLY A 97 -11.74 -14.86 -17.31
CA GLY A 97 -13.01 -14.17 -17.12
C GLY A 97 -12.84 -12.66 -17.14
N ASP A 98 -13.92 -11.96 -16.77
CA ASP A 98 -13.88 -10.53 -16.53
C ASP A 98 -12.90 -10.18 -15.40
N GLY A 99 -12.41 -8.94 -15.40
CA GLY A 99 -11.50 -8.44 -14.37
C GLY A 99 -12.05 -8.67 -12.96
N LEU A 100 -11.18 -9.03 -12.02
CA LEU A 100 -11.57 -9.21 -10.62
C LEU A 100 -12.15 -7.92 -10.06
N GLU A 101 -13.34 -8.00 -9.46
CA GLU A 101 -13.85 -6.92 -8.62
C GLU A 101 -12.90 -6.74 -7.43
N PRO A 102 -12.52 -5.50 -7.07
CA PRO A 102 -11.66 -5.27 -5.93
C PRO A 102 -12.30 -5.82 -4.65
N ILE A 103 -11.60 -6.74 -3.99
CA ILE A 103 -12.03 -7.24 -2.68
C ILE A 103 -11.78 -6.15 -1.65
N LEU A 104 -12.83 -5.43 -1.28
CA LEU A 104 -12.77 -4.41 -0.24
C LEU A 104 -12.69 -5.09 1.14
N HIS A 105 -11.46 -5.27 1.64
CA HIS A 105 -11.27 -5.75 3.00
C HIS A 105 -11.87 -4.77 4.02
N LYS A 106 -12.66 -5.29 4.96
CA LYS A 106 -13.22 -4.47 6.06
C LYS A 106 -12.16 -4.05 7.09
N SER A 107 -10.93 -4.51 6.97
CA SER A 107 -9.78 -4.22 7.85
C SER A 107 -9.01 -2.95 7.51
N ALA A 108 -9.43 -2.20 6.48
CA ALA A 108 -8.83 -0.89 6.17
C ALA A 108 -9.44 0.23 7.04
N PRO A 109 -8.67 1.29 7.37
CA PRO A 109 -7.26 1.48 7.07
C PRO A 109 -6.35 0.70 8.04
N MET A 110 -5.13 0.46 7.60
CA MET A 110 -4.06 -0.18 8.36
C MET A 110 -2.77 0.60 8.16
N VAL A 111 -1.95 0.72 9.20
CA VAL A 111 -0.67 1.41 9.10
C VAL A 111 0.33 0.53 8.35
N ALA A 112 0.80 1.03 7.21
CA ALA A 112 1.71 0.31 6.33
C ALA A 112 3.08 0.07 6.97
N LEU A 113 3.71 -1.04 6.60
CA LEU A 113 4.99 -1.49 7.17
C LEU A 113 6.11 -0.46 7.01
N PHE A 114 6.15 0.24 5.85
CA PHE A 114 7.15 1.27 5.55
C PHE A 114 6.92 2.60 6.28
N SER A 115 5.77 2.80 6.93
CA SER A 115 5.47 4.05 7.62
C SER A 115 6.41 4.18 8.83
N ALA A 116 7.16 5.27 8.90
CA ALA A 116 8.00 5.57 10.05
C ALA A 116 7.15 5.72 11.32
N ARG A 117 7.66 5.20 12.43
CA ARG A 117 6.97 5.21 13.73
C ARG A 117 7.66 6.18 14.69
N GLY A 118 6.90 6.80 15.57
CA GLY A 118 7.44 7.62 16.65
C GLY A 118 8.06 6.78 17.79
N PRO A 119 8.50 7.44 18.88
CA PRO A 119 8.44 8.88 19.11
C PRO A 119 9.44 9.67 18.25
N ASN A 120 9.17 10.96 18.05
CA ASN A 120 10.20 11.86 17.56
C ASN A 120 11.10 12.26 18.74
N ILE A 121 12.31 11.74 18.77
CA ILE A 121 13.24 12.00 19.88
C ILE A 121 13.83 13.42 19.85
N LYS A 122 13.74 14.15 18.73
CA LYS A 122 14.34 15.48 18.59
C LYS A 122 13.47 16.47 17.81
N ASP A 123 13.34 17.70 18.30
CA ASP A 123 12.67 18.78 17.57
C ASP A 123 13.56 19.37 16.45
N TYR A 124 13.06 20.39 15.75
CA TYR A 124 13.80 21.09 14.69
C TYR A 124 15.04 21.85 15.21
N SER A 125 15.20 21.98 16.52
CA SER A 125 16.36 22.56 17.20
C SER A 125 17.27 21.50 17.84
N PHE A 126 17.06 20.22 17.50
CA PHE A 126 17.80 19.06 18.00
C PHE A 126 17.70 18.84 19.53
N ARG A 127 16.64 19.33 20.16
CA ARG A 127 16.36 19.12 21.59
C ARG A 127 15.34 18.01 21.79
N ASP A 128 15.36 17.36 22.96
CA ASP A 128 14.38 16.34 23.31
C ASP A 128 12.96 16.92 23.19
N ALA A 129 12.13 16.24 22.40
CA ALA A 129 10.80 16.71 22.05
C ALA A 129 9.73 15.80 22.65
N ASP A 130 8.94 16.32 23.58
CA ASP A 130 7.72 15.67 24.07
C ASP A 130 6.55 15.88 23.09
N LEU A 131 6.81 15.67 21.80
CA LEU A 131 5.81 15.83 20.73
C LEU A 131 5.53 14.49 20.05
N LEU A 132 4.29 14.03 20.19
CA LEU A 132 3.80 12.83 19.53
C LEU A 132 3.93 12.96 17.99
N LYS A 133 4.53 11.94 17.37
CA LYS A 133 4.58 11.77 15.92
C LYS A 133 4.27 10.32 15.54
N PRO A 134 3.64 10.07 14.37
CA PRO A 134 3.15 11.05 13.40
C PRO A 134 1.92 11.84 13.90
N ASP A 135 1.46 12.84 13.15
CA ASP A 135 0.29 13.65 13.55
C ASP A 135 -1.05 12.99 13.13
N ILE A 136 -1.11 12.42 11.92
CA ILE A 136 -2.35 11.91 11.31
C ILE A 136 -2.03 10.82 10.27
N LEU A 137 -2.97 9.90 10.05
CA LEU A 137 -2.90 8.82 9.07
C LEU A 137 -3.74 9.15 7.82
N ALA A 138 -3.21 8.85 6.64
CA ALA A 138 -3.90 9.02 5.36
C ALA A 138 -3.56 7.89 4.37
N PRO A 139 -4.32 7.72 3.27
CA PRO A 139 -4.03 6.72 2.25
C PRO A 139 -2.67 6.95 1.59
N GLY A 140 -1.80 5.95 1.63
CA GLY A 140 -0.47 6.03 1.01
C GLY A 140 0.06 4.71 0.47
N SER A 141 -0.75 3.64 0.46
CA SER A 141 -0.36 2.34 -0.12
C SER A 141 -1.09 2.19 -1.45
N LEU A 142 -0.35 1.84 -2.51
CA LEU A 142 -0.88 1.57 -3.84
C LEU A 142 -1.80 2.68 -4.37
N ILE A 143 -1.33 3.93 -4.28
CA ILE A 143 -2.08 5.09 -4.79
C ILE A 143 -1.85 5.20 -6.30
N TRP A 144 -2.94 5.17 -7.07
CA TRP A 144 -2.94 5.40 -8.51
C TRP A 144 -2.93 6.90 -8.81
N ALA A 145 -1.86 7.40 -9.44
CA ALA A 145 -1.71 8.81 -9.78
C ALA A 145 -0.98 8.99 -11.11
N SER A 146 -1.00 10.22 -11.64
CA SER A 146 -0.30 10.59 -12.86
C SER A 146 1.20 10.32 -12.76
N TRP A 147 1.78 9.83 -13.85
CA TRP A 147 3.19 9.53 -13.99
C TRP A 147 3.74 10.13 -15.27
N SER A 148 5.02 10.49 -15.26
CA SER A 148 5.71 10.95 -16.47
C SER A 148 6.17 9.73 -17.27
N PRO A 149 5.83 9.61 -18.57
CA PRO A 149 6.32 8.51 -19.41
C PRO A 149 7.85 8.43 -19.49
N ASN A 150 8.52 9.58 -19.31
CA ASN A 150 9.97 9.70 -19.28
C ASN A 150 10.55 9.56 -17.86
N GLY A 151 9.71 9.29 -16.86
CA GLY A 151 10.11 9.08 -15.48
C GLY A 151 10.85 7.76 -15.33
N THR A 152 12.02 7.79 -14.69
CA THR A 152 12.88 6.61 -14.50
C THR A 152 12.96 6.16 -13.04
N ASP A 153 12.21 6.81 -12.14
CA ASP A 153 12.26 6.54 -10.70
C ASP A 153 11.70 5.15 -10.34
N GLU A 154 10.83 4.58 -11.18
CA GLU A 154 10.29 3.23 -11.03
C GLU A 154 10.29 2.52 -12.39
N ALA A 155 11.10 1.47 -12.51
CA ALA A 155 11.35 0.78 -13.78
C ALA A 155 10.10 0.13 -14.36
N ASN A 156 9.15 -0.25 -13.49
CA ASN A 156 7.89 -0.89 -13.89
C ASN A 156 6.90 0.06 -14.60
N TYR A 157 7.14 1.38 -14.57
CA TYR A 157 6.23 2.39 -15.15
C TYR A 157 6.89 3.23 -16.26
N ILE A 158 8.02 2.77 -16.81
CA ILE A 158 8.66 3.46 -17.95
C ILE A 158 7.71 3.41 -19.15
N GLY A 159 7.42 4.57 -19.75
CA GLY A 159 6.45 4.70 -20.84
C GLY A 159 4.99 4.78 -20.40
N GLU A 160 4.70 4.65 -19.11
CA GLU A 160 3.35 4.74 -18.57
C GLU A 160 2.97 6.17 -18.19
N HIS A 161 1.68 6.50 -18.31
CA HIS A 161 1.13 7.82 -17.95
C HIS A 161 0.57 7.87 -16.52
N PHE A 162 0.47 6.71 -15.88
CA PHE A 162 -0.02 6.56 -14.52
C PHE A 162 0.79 5.47 -13.83
N ALA A 163 0.94 5.61 -12.52
CA ALA A 163 1.65 4.65 -11.70
C ALA A 163 0.87 4.38 -10.41
N MET A 164 0.98 3.15 -9.92
CA MET A 164 0.51 2.75 -8.60
C MET A 164 1.71 2.65 -7.66
N ILE A 165 1.85 3.63 -6.76
CA ILE A 165 3.02 3.70 -5.88
C ILE A 165 2.61 3.84 -4.41
N SER A 166 3.50 3.38 -3.55
CA SER A 166 3.32 3.35 -2.10
C SER A 166 4.36 4.24 -1.42
N GLY A 167 3.92 5.02 -0.43
CA GLY A 167 4.80 5.85 0.37
C GLY A 167 4.04 6.87 1.22
N THR A 168 4.70 7.35 2.27
CA THR A 168 4.20 8.53 3.00
C THR A 168 4.17 9.78 2.11
N SER A 169 5.01 9.83 1.07
CA SER A 169 4.95 10.81 -0.02
C SER A 169 3.62 10.82 -0.77
N MET A 170 2.87 9.71 -0.77
CA MET A 170 1.51 9.63 -1.35
C MET A 170 0.43 9.97 -0.32
N ALA A 171 0.68 9.73 0.97
CA ALA A 171 -0.21 10.14 2.06
C ALA A 171 -0.21 11.67 2.27
N ALA A 172 0.96 12.31 2.19
CA ALA A 172 1.12 13.75 2.37
C ALA A 172 0.23 14.62 1.45
N PRO A 173 0.15 14.41 0.12
CA PRO A 173 -0.69 15.21 -0.76
C PRO A 173 -2.18 15.06 -0.48
N HIS A 174 -2.65 13.90 0.03
CA HIS A 174 -4.04 13.76 0.48
C HIS A 174 -4.35 14.73 1.63
N ILE A 175 -3.50 14.78 2.66
CA ILE A 175 -3.66 15.71 3.78
C ILE A 175 -3.52 17.17 3.31
N ALA A 176 -2.56 17.47 2.43
CA ALA A 176 -2.39 18.81 1.89
C ALA A 176 -3.62 19.29 1.12
N GLY A 177 -4.22 18.43 0.29
CA GLY A 177 -5.45 18.73 -0.45
C GLY A 177 -6.64 18.97 0.48
N ILE A 178 -6.84 18.10 1.48
CA ILE A 178 -7.90 18.29 2.48
C ILE A 178 -7.68 19.60 3.26
N ALA A 179 -6.45 19.89 3.69
CA ALA A 179 -6.11 21.13 4.39
C ALA A 179 -6.38 22.37 3.52
N ALA A 180 -6.10 22.30 2.21
CA ALA A 180 -6.40 23.38 1.27
C ALA A 180 -7.92 23.62 1.14
N LEU A 181 -8.73 22.56 1.05
CA LEU A 181 -10.19 22.67 1.04
C LEU A 181 -10.74 23.29 2.34
N VAL A 182 -10.19 22.88 3.49
CA VAL A 182 -10.53 23.50 4.79
C VAL A 182 -10.14 24.98 4.79
N LYS A 183 -8.95 25.33 4.30
CA LYS A 183 -8.50 26.74 4.19
C LYS A 183 -9.39 27.56 3.24
N GLN A 184 -9.84 26.98 2.13
CA GLN A 184 -10.74 27.63 1.19
C GLN A 184 -12.08 27.95 1.85
N LYS A 185 -12.64 27.02 2.64
CA LYS A 185 -13.90 27.24 3.37
C LYS A 185 -13.73 28.15 4.59
N HIS A 186 -12.57 28.10 5.24
CA HIS A 186 -12.23 28.91 6.41
C HIS A 186 -10.98 29.77 6.17
N PRO A 187 -11.05 30.82 5.32
CA PRO A 187 -9.87 31.60 4.93
C PRO A 187 -9.11 32.26 6.09
N ARG A 188 -9.79 32.53 7.20
CA ARG A 188 -9.19 33.14 8.41
C ARG A 188 -8.53 32.14 9.36
N TRP A 189 -8.72 30.83 9.17
CA TRP A 189 -8.09 29.84 10.02
C TRP A 189 -6.58 29.83 9.84
N SER A 190 -5.85 29.74 10.94
CA SER A 190 -4.40 29.57 10.94
C SER A 190 -4.03 28.13 10.55
N PRO A 191 -2.78 27.87 10.10
CA PRO A 191 -2.30 26.50 9.86
C PRO A 191 -2.49 25.58 11.08
N ALA A 192 -2.26 26.11 12.29
CA ALA A 192 -2.48 25.37 13.54
C ALA A 192 -3.96 25.02 13.76
N ALA A 193 -4.89 25.93 13.44
CA ALA A 193 -6.33 25.66 13.54
C ALA A 193 -6.77 24.57 12.56
N ILE A 194 -6.26 24.59 11.33
CA ILE A 194 -6.54 23.55 10.31
C ILE A 194 -5.97 22.21 10.76
N LYS A 195 -4.72 22.18 11.21
CA LYS A 195 -4.09 20.96 11.75
C LYS A 195 -4.91 20.41 12.93
N SER A 196 -5.31 21.27 13.87
CA SER A 196 -6.12 20.86 15.02
C SER A 196 -7.44 20.25 14.57
N ALA A 197 -8.15 20.88 13.63
CA ALA A 197 -9.41 20.35 13.11
C ALA A 197 -9.21 18.94 12.53
N LEU A 198 -8.22 18.76 11.65
CA LEU A 198 -7.87 17.47 11.04
C LEU A 198 -7.58 16.37 12.08
N MET A 199 -6.82 16.70 13.12
CA MET A 199 -6.45 15.76 14.18
C MET A 199 -7.62 15.43 15.11
N THR A 200 -8.48 16.41 15.44
CA THR A 200 -9.60 16.17 16.37
C THR A 200 -10.78 15.44 15.73
N THR A 201 -10.86 15.39 14.41
CA THR A 201 -11.92 14.67 13.68
C THR A 201 -11.49 13.34 13.10
N SER A 202 -10.23 12.94 13.27
CA SER A 202 -9.75 11.67 12.74
C SER A 202 -10.37 10.46 13.46
N ASN A 203 -10.43 9.33 12.76
CA ASN A 203 -10.98 8.09 13.26
C ASN A 203 -9.87 7.10 13.64
N THR A 204 -9.97 6.47 14.80
CA THR A 204 -9.04 5.44 15.28
C THR A 204 -9.50 4.01 14.97
N LEU A 205 -10.62 3.88 14.24
CA LEU A 205 -11.24 2.61 13.89
C LEU A 205 -11.16 2.30 12.39
N ASP A 206 -11.13 1.01 12.08
CA ASP A 206 -11.28 0.46 10.73
C ASP A 206 -12.74 0.48 10.24
N ARG A 207 -12.97 0.07 8.98
CA ARG A 207 -14.30 -0.01 8.38
C ARG A 207 -15.23 -1.04 9.06
N ALA A 208 -14.68 -1.94 9.87
CA ALA A 208 -15.42 -2.88 10.71
C ALA A 208 -15.61 -2.38 12.15
N ALA A 209 -15.32 -1.11 12.43
CA ALA A 209 -15.38 -0.48 13.76
C ALA A 209 -14.43 -1.13 14.79
N ARG A 210 -13.32 -1.73 14.34
CA ARG A 210 -12.26 -2.28 15.21
C ARG A 210 -11.09 -1.31 15.29
N PRO A 211 -10.25 -1.36 16.34
CA PRO A 211 -9.04 -0.54 16.39
C PRO A 211 -8.17 -0.72 15.15
N ILE A 212 -7.60 0.37 14.64
CA ILE A 212 -6.63 0.33 13.53
C ILE A 212 -5.48 -0.60 13.90
N LEU A 213 -5.06 -1.40 12.92
CA LEU A 213 -3.91 -2.29 13.02
C LEU A 213 -2.69 -1.69 12.32
N ALA A 214 -1.51 -2.19 12.67
CA ALA A 214 -0.23 -1.85 12.07
C ALA A 214 0.44 -3.12 11.55
N GLN A 215 1.04 -3.02 10.37
CA GLN A 215 1.94 -4.03 9.84
C GLN A 215 3.28 -3.92 10.55
N GLN A 216 3.81 -5.05 11.03
CA GLN A 216 5.15 -5.16 11.64
C GLN A 216 5.84 -6.45 11.19
N TYR A 217 7.17 -6.44 11.19
CA TYR A 217 7.94 -7.69 11.07
C TYR A 217 7.99 -8.39 12.43
N SER A 218 7.65 -9.67 12.45
CA SER A 218 7.95 -10.55 13.59
C SER A 218 9.44 -10.95 13.56
N GLY A 219 9.96 -11.48 14.67
CA GLY A 219 11.33 -12.02 14.75
C GLY A 219 11.62 -13.17 13.77
N SER A 220 10.60 -13.71 13.10
CA SER A 220 10.70 -14.69 12.01
C SER A 220 10.65 -14.07 10.60
N GLU A 221 10.79 -12.74 10.47
CA GLU A 221 10.69 -11.97 9.21
C GLU A 221 9.35 -12.10 8.47
N THR A 222 8.37 -12.71 9.11
CA THR A 222 6.99 -12.76 8.64
C THR A 222 6.27 -11.47 9.02
N MET A 223 5.51 -10.91 8.08
CA MET A 223 4.68 -9.73 8.35
C MET A 223 3.47 -10.14 9.19
N THR A 224 3.29 -9.47 10.31
CA THR A 224 2.18 -9.68 11.24
C THR A 224 1.38 -8.38 11.42
N PHE A 225 0.15 -8.54 11.88
CA PHE A 225 -0.71 -7.42 12.22
C PHE A 225 -0.77 -7.27 13.74
N VAL A 226 -0.40 -6.09 14.23
CA VAL A 226 -0.49 -5.73 15.65
C VAL A 226 -1.47 -4.58 15.84
N LYS A 227 -1.98 -4.40 17.05
CA LYS A 227 -2.79 -3.22 17.39
C LYS A 227 -1.94 -1.96 17.23
N ALA A 228 -2.41 -1.00 16.44
CA ALA A 228 -1.68 0.25 16.25
C ALA A 228 -1.85 1.19 17.45
N THR A 229 -0.81 1.97 17.67
CA THR A 229 -0.64 2.96 18.73
C THR A 229 -0.64 4.38 18.16
N PRO A 230 -0.73 5.42 19.00
CA PRO A 230 -0.56 6.80 18.54
C PRO A 230 0.81 7.08 17.89
N PHE A 231 1.85 6.29 18.19
CA PHE A 231 3.16 6.39 17.50
C PHE A 231 3.12 5.82 16.07
N ASP A 232 2.03 5.16 15.69
CA ASP A 232 1.84 4.59 14.36
C ASP A 232 0.96 5.48 13.46
N TYR A 233 -0.11 6.06 14.02
CA TYR A 233 -1.11 6.82 13.24
C TYR A 233 -1.41 8.23 13.75
N GLY A 234 -0.77 8.67 14.84
CA GLY A 234 -1.05 9.95 15.48
C GLY A 234 -2.47 10.01 16.04
N SER A 235 -3.26 10.99 15.61
CA SER A 235 -4.66 11.13 16.02
C SER A 235 -5.62 10.14 15.35
N GLY A 236 -5.20 9.47 14.26
CA GLY A 236 -6.01 8.49 13.54
C GLY A 236 -6.08 8.76 12.04
N HIS A 237 -6.92 8.00 11.35
CA HIS A 237 -7.20 8.19 9.93
C HIS A 237 -8.00 9.45 9.67
N VAL A 238 -7.56 10.27 8.71
CA VAL A 238 -8.25 11.50 8.33
C VAL A 238 -9.70 11.23 7.95
N ASN A 239 -10.62 12.05 8.46
CA ASN A 239 -12.04 12.01 8.10
C ASN A 239 -12.48 13.38 7.57
N PRO A 240 -12.63 13.54 6.24
CA PRO A 240 -12.99 14.82 5.65
C PRO A 240 -14.44 15.25 5.91
N GLU A 241 -15.36 14.32 6.19
CA GLU A 241 -16.78 14.64 6.35
C GLU A 241 -17.07 15.37 7.67
N LEU A 242 -16.36 15.00 8.73
CA LEU A 242 -16.53 15.62 10.06
C LEU A 242 -15.85 16.99 10.18
N LEU A 243 -15.01 17.39 9.22
CA LEU A 243 -14.35 18.70 9.21
C LEU A 243 -15.33 19.86 9.04
N TRP A 244 -16.50 19.59 8.45
CA TRP A 244 -17.49 20.61 8.13
C TRP A 244 -18.39 20.99 9.31
N ILE A 245 -18.43 20.16 10.35
CA ILE A 245 -19.32 20.31 11.52
C ILE A 245 -18.68 21.18 12.62
N LEU A 246 -17.36 21.39 12.57
CA LEU A 246 -16.62 22.06 13.63
C LEU A 246 -16.62 23.60 13.51
N ALA A 247 -17.75 24.21 13.88
CA ALA A 247 -17.78 25.61 14.30
C ALA A 247 -17.24 25.83 15.74
N LEU A 248 -17.03 24.75 16.52
CA LEU A 248 -16.89 24.83 17.99
C LEU A 248 -15.45 24.88 18.55
N PHE A 249 -14.40 24.53 17.80
CA PHE A 249 -13.06 24.31 18.39
C PHE A 249 -11.99 25.38 18.10
N SER A 250 -12.34 26.44 17.36
CA SER A 250 -11.37 27.51 17.00
C SER A 250 -10.84 28.32 18.22
N MET A 251 -11.38 28.15 19.43
CA MET A 251 -11.01 28.94 20.60
C MET A 251 -9.81 28.38 21.39
N GLN A 252 -9.54 27.06 21.33
CA GLN A 252 -8.50 26.45 22.16
C GLN A 252 -7.08 26.57 21.57
N VAL A 253 -6.94 26.67 20.23
CA VAL A 253 -5.64 26.64 19.55
C VAL A 253 -4.84 27.93 19.74
N ARG A 254 -5.50 29.08 19.90
CA ARG A 254 -4.81 30.35 20.25
C ARG A 254 -4.13 30.24 21.62
N PHE A 255 -4.74 29.53 22.57
CA PHE A 255 -4.19 29.36 23.91
C PHE A 255 -3.03 28.35 23.95
N PHE A 256 -3.09 27.25 23.19
CA PHE A 256 -2.06 26.21 23.29
C PHE A 256 -0.71 26.60 22.66
N PHE A 257 -0.72 27.35 21.55
CA PHE A 257 0.53 27.87 20.96
C PHE A 257 1.10 29.08 21.72
N MET A 258 0.24 29.96 22.28
CA MET A 258 0.72 31.07 23.11
C MET A 258 1.31 30.58 24.44
N ASN A 259 0.74 29.55 25.06
CA ASN A 259 1.29 29.01 26.31
C ASN A 259 2.64 28.29 26.12
N ASN A 260 2.89 27.66 24.96
CA ASN A 260 4.21 27.05 24.68
C ASN A 260 5.29 28.07 24.27
N LEU A 261 4.91 29.28 23.83
CA LEU A 261 5.84 30.41 23.69
C LEU A 261 6.09 31.13 25.03
N CYS A 262 5.12 31.13 25.95
CA CYS A 262 5.26 31.78 27.26
C CYS A 262 6.18 31.04 28.25
N TYR A 263 6.41 29.72 28.11
CA TYR A 263 7.40 29.02 28.94
C TYR A 263 8.86 29.30 28.57
N VAL A 264 9.12 30.07 27.50
CA VAL A 264 10.50 30.40 27.04
C VAL A 264 10.94 31.82 27.45
N TRP A 265 10.09 32.59 28.15
CA TRP A 265 10.47 33.91 28.67
C TRP A 265 9.99 34.12 30.11
N GLN A 266 10.71 33.54 31.08
CA GLN A 266 10.83 34.11 32.42
C GLN A 266 12.06 33.52 33.14
N THR A 267 13.12 34.37 33.16
CA THR A 267 14.42 34.31 33.87
C THR A 267 15.27 33.06 33.77
#